data_AF-A0A0S3KD59-F1
#
_entry.id   AF-A0A0S3KD59-F1
#
_cell.length_a   1.000
_cell.length_b   1.000
_cell.length_c   1.000
_cell.angle_alpha   90.00
_cell.angle_beta   90.00
_cell.angle_gamma   90.00
#
_symmetry.space_group_name_H-M   'P 1'
#
loop_
_entity.id
_entity.type
_entity.pdbx_description
1 polymer ?
#
loop_
_entity_poly.entity_id
_entity_poly.type
_entity_poly.pdbx_seq_one_letter_code
_entity_poly.pdbx_strand_id
1 'polypeptide(L)'
;MVNPNLLKQDLADALNAHIKLLREVEQIEADHMDAFTFMMRSFGFMLDRSPNVLLGNNDEELHYMLFQYYSLLTELKYNLILNYPYARLQHKTMLEVVNVFPTTYEREMKQWWEDKTGLEIEETKQTIAIKELEY
;
A
#
# COMPACT_ATOMS: atom_id res chain seq x y z
N MET A 1 -7.27 -11.86 16.74
CA MET A 1 -6.50 -12.16 15.51
C MET A 1 -7.46 -12.26 14.35
N VAL A 2 -7.16 -11.59 13.24
CA VAL A 2 -8.01 -11.60 12.04
C VAL A 2 -7.95 -12.98 11.39
N ASN A 3 -9.05 -13.42 10.77
CA ASN A 3 -9.10 -14.70 10.07
C ASN A 3 -8.09 -14.70 8.90
N PRO A 4 -7.17 -15.68 8.81
CA PRO A 4 -6.17 -15.75 7.74
C PRO A 4 -6.77 -15.73 6.32
N ASN A 5 -7.97 -16.30 6.12
CA ASN A 5 -8.62 -16.25 4.81
C ASN A 5 -9.06 -14.83 4.42
N LEU A 6 -9.44 -14.00 5.40
CA LEU A 6 -9.77 -12.59 5.14
C LEU A 6 -8.51 -11.78 4.82
N LEU A 7 -7.41 -12.07 5.51
CA LEU A 7 -6.11 -11.46 5.22
C LEU A 7 -5.60 -11.84 3.82
N LYS A 8 -5.70 -13.11 3.43
CA LYS A 8 -5.39 -13.57 2.07
C LYS A 8 -6.28 -12.88 1.03
N GLN A 9 -7.57 -12.71 1.32
CA GLN A 9 -8.49 -12.01 0.42
C GLN A 9 -8.04 -10.55 0.22
N ASP A 10 -7.71 -9.83 1.30
CA ASP A 10 -7.27 -8.43 1.23
C ASP A 10 -5.96 -8.29 0.42
N LEU A 11 -5.00 -9.19 0.62
CA LEU A 11 -3.76 -9.23 -0.15
C LEU A 11 -4.00 -9.56 -1.64
N ALA A 12 -4.93 -10.47 -1.94
CA ALA A 12 -5.34 -10.79 -3.30
C ALA A 12 -6.05 -9.59 -3.97
N ASP A 13 -6.85 -8.83 -3.23
CA ASP A 13 -7.50 -7.63 -3.71
C ASP A 13 -6.49 -6.51 -4.01
N ALA A 14 -5.42 -6.39 -3.22
CA ALA A 14 -4.30 -5.49 -3.52
C ALA A 14 -3.59 -5.87 -4.84
N LEU A 15 -3.33 -7.15 -5.07
CA LEU A 15 -2.78 -7.64 -6.33
C LEU A 15 -3.72 -7.37 -7.51
N ASN A 16 -5.03 -7.62 -7.33
CA ASN A 16 -6.03 -7.35 -8.35
C ASN A 16 -6.12 -5.85 -8.68
N ALA A 17 -6.04 -4.98 -7.67
CA ALA A 17 -5.98 -3.53 -7.88
C ALA A 17 -4.73 -3.14 -8.70
N HIS A 18 -3.57 -3.72 -8.39
CA HIS A 18 -2.34 -3.49 -9.15
C HIS A 18 -2.45 -3.95 -10.61
N ILE A 19 -3.00 -5.14 -10.85
CA ILE A 19 -3.21 -5.67 -12.21
C ILE A 19 -4.21 -4.80 -12.98
N LYS A 20 -5.30 -4.38 -12.35
CA LYS A 20 -6.29 -3.48 -12.96
C LYS A 20 -5.66 -2.15 -13.34
N LEU A 21 -4.89 -1.55 -12.45
CA LEU A 21 -4.13 -0.33 -12.71
C LEU A 21 -3.25 -0.49 -13.96
N LEU A 22 -2.44 -1.54 -14.03
CA LEU A 22 -1.58 -1.81 -15.18
C LEU A 22 -2.37 -1.99 -16.48
N ARG A 23 -3.52 -2.66 -16.42
CA ARG A 23 -4.36 -2.94 -17.60
C ARG A 23 -5.09 -1.69 -18.10
N GLU A 24 -5.48 -0.80 -17.20
CA GLU A 24 -6.32 0.36 -17.51
C GLU A 24 -5.51 1.61 -17.87
N VAL A 25 -4.19 1.60 -17.70
CA VAL A 25 -3.31 2.70 -18.11
C VAL A 25 -3.13 2.71 -19.62
N GLU A 26 -3.74 3.70 -20.27
CA GLU A 26 -3.64 3.90 -21.73
C GLU A 26 -2.38 4.69 -22.12
N GLN A 27 -2.21 5.88 -21.54
CA GLN A 27 -1.09 6.77 -21.81
C GLN A 27 -0.67 7.50 -20.52
N ILE A 28 0.64 7.71 -20.39
CA ILE A 28 1.23 8.51 -19.33
C ILE A 28 1.91 9.70 -20.00
N GLU A 29 1.49 10.92 -19.64
CA GLU A 29 2.15 12.13 -20.10
C GLU A 29 3.57 12.22 -19.54
N ALA A 30 4.50 12.74 -20.33
CA ALA A 30 5.92 12.79 -19.96
C ALA A 30 6.14 13.49 -18.61
N ASP A 31 5.38 14.56 -18.35
CA ASP A 31 5.43 15.33 -17.11
C ASP A 31 5.00 14.51 -15.88
N HIS A 32 4.27 13.41 -16.06
CA HIS A 32 3.78 12.54 -14.98
C HIS A 32 4.59 11.23 -14.84
N MET A 33 5.54 10.99 -15.73
CA MET A 33 6.24 9.71 -15.85
C MET A 33 7.07 9.35 -14.60
N ASP A 34 7.72 10.33 -13.97
CA ASP A 34 8.56 10.09 -12.79
C ASP A 34 7.71 9.61 -11.60
N ALA A 35 6.57 10.27 -11.36
CA ALA A 35 5.63 9.89 -10.32
C ALA A 35 5.05 8.49 -10.56
N PHE A 36 4.67 8.20 -11.80
CA PHE A 36 4.18 6.87 -12.17
C PHE A 36 5.26 5.80 -11.99
N THR A 37 6.49 6.07 -12.43
CA THR A 37 7.63 5.15 -12.28
C THR A 37 7.93 4.88 -10.80
N PHE A 38 7.94 5.91 -9.97
CA PHE A 38 8.09 5.79 -8.53
C PHE A 38 7.00 4.88 -7.94
N MET A 39 5.72 5.19 -8.22
CA MET A 39 4.59 4.40 -7.75
C MET A 39 4.69 2.92 -8.18
N MET A 40 4.99 2.67 -9.46
CA MET A 40 5.10 1.32 -10.00
C MET A 40 6.23 0.52 -9.37
N ARG A 41 7.39 1.14 -9.11
CA ARG A 41 8.50 0.51 -8.39
C ARG A 41 8.11 0.19 -6.95
N SER A 42 7.42 1.12 -6.27
CA SER A 42 6.93 0.91 -4.91
C SER A 42 5.96 -0.27 -4.85
N PHE A 43 5.04 -0.40 -5.81
CA PHE A 43 4.17 -1.59 -5.89
C PHE A 43 4.94 -2.88 -6.18
N GLY A 44 5.93 -2.84 -7.08
CA GLY A 44 6.80 -3.98 -7.35
C GLY A 44 7.46 -4.48 -6.06
N PHE A 45 7.99 -3.58 -5.24
CA PHE A 45 8.60 -3.93 -3.95
C PHE A 45 7.56 -4.44 -2.93
N MET A 46 6.44 -3.73 -2.79
CA MET A 46 5.37 -4.07 -1.84
C MET A 46 4.72 -5.43 -2.11
N LEU A 47 4.61 -5.82 -3.38
CA LEU A 47 3.80 -6.97 -3.80
C LEU A 47 4.62 -8.16 -4.32
N ASP A 48 5.95 -8.04 -4.40
CA ASP A 48 6.85 -9.06 -4.96
C ASP A 48 6.60 -10.47 -4.38
N ARG A 49 6.45 -10.55 -3.06
CA ARG A 49 6.27 -11.83 -2.37
C ARG A 49 4.82 -12.28 -2.23
N SER A 50 3.85 -11.42 -2.58
CA SER A 50 2.42 -11.70 -2.36
C SER A 50 1.95 -13.02 -2.97
N PRO A 51 2.34 -13.41 -4.21
CA PRO A 51 1.91 -14.68 -4.78
C PRO A 51 2.33 -15.90 -3.95
N ASN A 52 3.58 -15.91 -3.46
CA ASN A 52 4.09 -17.02 -2.66
C ASN A 52 3.40 -17.11 -1.30
N VAL A 53 3.16 -15.96 -0.67
CA VAL A 53 2.44 -15.88 0.62
C VAL A 53 0.99 -16.36 0.48
N LEU A 54 0.30 -16.00 -0.61
CA LEU A 54 -1.08 -16.45 -0.87
C LEU A 54 -1.19 -17.98 -1.05
N LEU A 55 -0.21 -18.57 -1.73
CA LEU A 55 -0.13 -20.03 -1.94
C LEU A 55 0.30 -20.78 -0.67
N GLY A 56 1.03 -20.12 0.23
CA GLY A 56 1.49 -20.69 1.49
C GLY A 56 0.39 -20.79 2.56
N ASN A 57 0.69 -21.49 3.66
CA ASN A 57 -0.18 -21.58 4.84
C ASN A 57 0.54 -21.10 6.11
N ASN A 58 1.54 -20.23 5.94
CA ASN A 58 2.26 -19.63 7.05
C ASN A 58 1.57 -18.33 7.47
N ASP A 59 0.79 -18.42 8.55
CA ASP A 59 0.06 -17.26 9.07
C ASP A 59 1.00 -16.12 9.46
N GLU A 60 2.15 -16.40 10.08
CA GLU A 60 3.08 -15.36 10.51
C GLU A 60 3.66 -14.59 9.30
N GLU A 61 3.98 -15.30 8.23
CA GLU A 61 4.44 -14.68 6.99
C GLU A 61 3.35 -13.82 6.34
N LEU A 62 2.09 -14.28 6.38
CA LEU A 62 0.94 -13.51 5.89
C LEU A 62 0.73 -12.22 6.70
N HIS A 63 0.78 -12.30 8.03
CA HIS A 63 0.64 -11.13 8.90
C HIS A 63 1.78 -10.14 8.66
N TYR A 64 3.02 -10.63 8.59
CA TYR A 64 4.18 -9.79 8.32
C TYR A 64 4.09 -9.12 6.94
N MET A 65 3.66 -9.85 5.92
CA MET A 65 3.50 -9.32 4.57
C MET A 65 2.46 -8.19 4.52
N LEU A 66 1.30 -8.38 5.16
CA LEU A 66 0.27 -7.33 5.20
C LEU A 66 0.70 -6.12 6.03
N PHE A 67 1.35 -6.33 7.16
CA PHE A 67 1.95 -5.24 7.93
C PHE A 67 2.89 -4.40 7.05
N GLN A 68 3.84 -5.04 6.37
CA GLN A 68 4.76 -4.36 5.45
C GLN A 68 4.04 -3.64 4.32
N TYR A 69 3.06 -4.30 3.69
CA TYR A 69 2.26 -3.72 2.62
C TYR A 69 1.54 -2.44 3.09
N TYR A 70 0.86 -2.45 4.24
CA TYR A 70 0.16 -1.27 4.73
C TYR A 70 1.11 -0.13 5.10
N SER A 71 2.23 -0.43 5.78
CA SER A 71 3.24 0.57 6.11
C SER A 71 3.79 1.25 4.85
N LEU A 72 4.19 0.46 3.86
CA LEU A 72 4.75 0.97 2.61
C LEU A 72 3.71 1.69 1.74
N LEU A 73 2.44 1.26 1.79
CA LEU A 73 1.35 1.94 1.10
C LEU A 73 1.12 3.34 1.69
N THR A 74 1.14 3.46 3.01
CA THR A 74 1.05 4.75 3.70
C THR A 74 2.25 5.64 3.35
N GLU A 75 3.47 5.10 3.35
CA GLU A 75 4.67 5.83 2.91
C GLU A 75 4.57 6.27 1.44
N LEU A 76 4.04 5.43 0.56
CA LEU A 76 3.80 5.78 -0.85
C LEU A 76 2.83 6.96 -0.95
N LYS A 77 1.71 6.95 -0.21
CA LYS A 77 0.75 8.06 -0.19
C LYS A 77 1.43 9.37 0.22
N TYR A 78 2.21 9.36 1.29
CA TYR A 78 2.96 10.55 1.73
C TYR A 78 3.95 11.04 0.68
N ASN A 79 4.75 10.14 0.10
CA ASN A 79 5.72 10.50 -0.93
C ASN A 79 5.05 11.10 -2.18
N LEU A 80 3.88 10.59 -2.58
CA LEU A 80 3.13 11.14 -3.70
C LEU A 80 2.63 12.55 -3.42
N ILE A 81 2.13 12.81 -2.21
CA ILE A 81 1.63 14.14 -1.85
C ILE A 81 2.77 15.16 -1.75
N LEU A 82 3.89 14.77 -1.14
CA LEU A 82 5.00 15.69 -0.89
C LEU A 82 5.85 15.95 -2.14
N ASN A 83 6.17 14.91 -2.91
CA ASN A 83 7.12 14.98 -4.00
C ASN A 83 6.46 15.08 -5.38
N TYR A 84 5.21 14.60 -5.52
CA TYR A 84 4.50 14.53 -6.79
C TYR A 84 3.06 15.11 -6.73
N PRO A 85 2.79 16.25 -6.07
CA PRO A 85 1.44 16.78 -5.88
C PRO A 85 0.73 17.15 -7.19
N TYR A 86 1.51 17.41 -8.24
CA TYR A 86 1.02 17.79 -9.56
C TYR A 86 0.68 16.59 -10.46
N ALA A 87 1.16 15.40 -10.10
CA ALA A 87 1.11 14.24 -10.98
C ALA A 87 -0.31 13.68 -11.07
N ARG A 88 -0.70 13.31 -12.29
CA ARG A 88 -2.01 12.73 -12.57
C ARG A 88 -1.88 11.53 -13.48
N LEU A 89 -2.84 10.63 -13.36
CA LEU A 89 -3.03 9.48 -14.23
C LEU A 89 -4.50 9.44 -14.63
N GLN A 90 -4.78 9.57 -15.93
CA GLN A 90 -6.15 9.58 -16.47
C GLN A 90 -7.08 10.56 -15.72
N HIS A 91 -6.61 11.80 -15.57
CA HIS A 91 -7.28 12.89 -14.86
C HIS A 91 -7.47 12.72 -13.34
N LYS A 92 -7.06 11.60 -12.76
CA LYS A 92 -7.02 11.38 -11.30
C LYS A 92 -5.65 11.77 -10.76
N THR A 93 -5.61 12.35 -9.57
CA THR A 93 -4.37 12.51 -8.82
C THR A 93 -3.76 11.15 -8.50
N MET A 94 -2.44 11.08 -8.34
CA MET A 94 -1.79 9.83 -7.93
C MET A 94 -2.32 9.31 -6.58
N LEU A 95 -2.73 10.21 -5.68
CA LEU A 95 -3.34 9.83 -4.41
C LEU A 95 -4.69 9.12 -4.61
N GLU A 96 -5.57 9.65 -5.48
CA GLU A 96 -6.83 8.99 -5.82
C GLU A 96 -6.62 7.61 -6.46
N VAL A 97 -5.56 7.46 -7.26
CA VAL A 97 -5.19 6.16 -7.84
C VAL A 97 -4.77 5.17 -6.75
N VAL A 98 -3.98 5.60 -5.76
CA VAL A 98 -3.48 4.72 -4.70
C VAL A 98 -4.54 4.44 -3.62
N ASN A 99 -5.51 5.33 -3.42
CA ASN A 99 -6.57 5.15 -2.43
C ASN A 99 -7.55 4.01 -2.72
N VAL A 100 -7.50 3.41 -3.92
CA VAL A 100 -8.31 2.21 -4.25
C VAL A 100 -7.71 0.92 -3.66
N PHE A 101 -6.44 0.96 -3.22
CA PHE A 101 -5.76 -0.20 -2.65
C PHE A 101 -6.26 -0.46 -1.23
N PRO A 102 -6.50 -1.73 -0.85
CA PRO A 102 -7.13 -2.05 0.41
C PRO A 102 -6.25 -1.70 1.61
N THR A 103 -6.89 -1.20 2.67
CA THR A 103 -6.30 -0.87 3.98
C THR A 103 -7.15 -1.47 5.11
N THR A 104 -7.93 -2.50 4.81
CA THR A 104 -9.04 -3.01 5.64
C THR A 104 -8.60 -3.43 7.03
N TYR A 105 -7.39 -4.02 7.15
CA TYR A 105 -6.86 -4.57 8.39
C TYR A 105 -5.57 -3.87 8.85
N GLU A 106 -5.33 -2.63 8.40
CA GLU A 106 -4.10 -1.89 8.71
C GLU A 106 -3.87 -1.78 10.23
N ARG A 107 -4.90 -1.35 10.97
CA ARG A 107 -4.81 -1.21 12.43
C ARG A 107 -4.54 -2.55 13.11
N GLU A 108 -5.21 -3.60 12.69
CA GLU A 108 -5.04 -4.94 13.24
C GLU A 108 -3.64 -5.51 12.98
N MET A 109 -3.04 -5.23 11.82
CA MET A 109 -1.68 -5.67 11.51
C MET A 109 -0.61 -4.83 12.22
N LYS A 110 -0.86 -3.53 12.43
CA LYS A 110 -0.03 -2.69 13.30
C LYS A 110 -0.03 -3.25 14.73
N GLN A 111 -1.20 -3.48 15.31
CA GLN A 111 -1.31 -4.06 16.65
C GLN A 111 -0.61 -5.43 16.75
N TRP A 112 -0.80 -6.29 15.74
CA TRP A 112 -0.11 -7.59 15.71
C TRP A 112 1.42 -7.43 15.75
N TRP A 113 1.98 -6.44 15.03
CA TRP A 113 3.41 -6.18 15.03
C TRP A 113 3.91 -5.66 16.38
N GLU A 114 3.17 -4.75 17.00
CA GLU A 114 3.48 -4.22 18.34
C GLU A 114 3.45 -5.34 19.38
N ASP A 115 2.41 -6.18 19.37
CA ASP A 115 2.27 -7.33 20.26
C ASP A 115 3.41 -8.34 20.07
N LYS A 116 3.86 -8.53 18.82
CA LYS A 116 4.93 -9.49 18.46
C LYS A 116 6.32 -9.00 18.86
N THR A 117 6.59 -7.70 18.73
CA THR A 117 7.94 -7.14 18.87
C THR A 117 8.15 -6.35 20.16
N GLY A 118 7.07 -5.91 20.81
CA GLY A 118 7.10 -4.97 21.93
C GLY A 118 7.50 -3.54 21.53
N LEU A 119 7.55 -3.23 20.23
CA LEU A 119 7.86 -1.91 19.69
C LEU A 119 6.56 -1.20 19.35
N GLU A 120 6.30 -0.03 19.92
CA GLU A 120 5.20 0.84 19.50
C GLU A 120 5.52 1.41 18.12
N ILE A 121 4.54 1.36 17.21
CA ILE A 121 4.62 2.01 15.92
C ILE A 121 4.28 3.47 16.16
N GLU A 122 5.31 4.32 16.28
CA GLU A 122 5.09 5.76 16.32
C GLU A 122 4.45 6.22 15.01
N GLU A 123 3.21 6.69 15.07
CA GLU A 123 2.66 7.58 14.04
C GLU A 123 3.46 8.89 14.12
N THR A 124 4.53 8.96 13.33
CA THR A 124 5.54 10.00 13.46
C THR A 124 4.92 11.39 13.43
N LYS A 125 5.01 12.10 14.57
CA LYS A 125 4.68 13.52 14.80
C LYS A 125 5.49 14.52 13.94
N GLN A 126 6.20 14.07 12.91
CA GLN A 126 7.08 14.89 12.07
C GLN A 126 6.70 14.89 10.58
N THR A 127 5.68 14.15 10.18
CA THR A 127 5.04 14.37 8.89
C THR A 127 4.06 15.53 9.09
N ILE A 128 4.13 16.57 8.26
CA ILE A 128 3.07 17.59 8.19
C ILE A 128 1.74 16.85 8.27
N ALA A 129 0.92 17.12 9.29
CA ALA A 129 -0.35 16.42 9.46
C ALA A 129 -1.24 16.72 8.25
N ILE A 130 -1.25 15.81 7.28
CA ILE A 130 -2.10 15.91 6.10
C ILE A 130 -3.43 15.30 6.52
N LYS A 131 -4.39 16.15 6.89
CA LYS A 131 -5.75 15.74 7.34
C LYS A 131 -6.44 14.73 6.43
N GLU A 132 -6.05 14.64 5.17
CA GLU A 132 -6.60 13.72 4.17
C GLU A 132 -6.10 12.26 4.33
N LEU A 133 -5.15 12.00 5.23
CA LEU A 133 -4.57 10.68 5.51
C LEU A 133 -4.86 10.14 6.92
N GLU A 134 -5.62 10.88 7.74
CA GLU A 134 -6.07 10.40 9.06
C GLU A 134 -7.23 9.40 8.87
N TYR A 135 -7.09 8.19 9.42
CA TYR A 135 -8.08 7.10 9.33
C TYR A 135 -9.22 7.24 10.35
#